data_AF-A0AA43B1D9-F1
#
_entry.id   AF-A0AA43B1D9-F1
#
_cell.length_a   1.000
_cell.length_b   1.000
_cell.length_c   1.000
_cell.angle_alpha   90.00
_cell.angle_beta   90.00
_cell.angle_gamma   90.00
#
_symmetry.space_group_name_H-M   'P 1'
#
loop_
_entity.id
_entity.type
_entity.pdbx_description
1 polymer ?
#
loop_
_entity_poly.entity_id
_entity_poly.type
_entity_poly.pdbx_seq_one_letter_code
_entity_poly.pdbx_strand_id
1 'polypeptide(L)'
;MKPLTRTLLAVSLLSATAALWPATGVAATPTAAADAPAETSPETPSPFLHHMQEAHRLMAEKDWAAADVAAGRALEAARANANSYEEFDAVATVVSLLHRQRRYAEARRAAEAQIAIFDERDASQDAISQLLVMAIREGAAAGEAADVARLQEKVYAQGNAYPGQWTREAAAHRLDYALAGMRLPLAVGRWALVSFKPADQRGERAQLDYLQTLDDGRAVTARVWIAYREDLRAKDAPARREALAKRMETPDGDQTPAPDVEPALPDLPFKDAIAAKRAQQAEYPRGVGVEAQWIAVRGDWQVEVRASFAKDKQAEAVAQLRALFDAMAWDRDVRLFRDKPMAEQSREIESYWSMARDWPQAAKLAQAALPDAAFPLEIARLNTVTGRAAYGRDDMAAARRDLDVALAAWAHAGKAYHDETLYQTALDVAADIAYRQGRTQDAVALSRQFVDWVGSLGPAWSMPADGAALRNAESGMSLPLRLGDFRLEPIDPNRFYYRNLKTGEQLGLAVDQNAALPDETLAASMRAFIEDKLGLRILDLETEAFSPVAQAGMNGEPQGRKWTFRVEAKPDDGRTIDVGGPAAAPPAQMVFWVVDRGNSRTILRAPLPANGAASGAAQFAQTLAW
;
A
#
# COMPACT_ATOMS: atom_id res chain seq x y z
N MET A 1 -0.23 0.30 22.26
CA MET A 1 -1.45 0.24 21.42
C MET A 1 -1.37 -1.05 20.60
N LYS A 2 -2.26 -2.01 20.87
CA LYS A 2 -2.28 -3.34 20.23
C LYS A 2 -3.06 -3.24 18.92
N PRO A 3 -2.60 -3.80 17.79
CA PRO A 3 -3.26 -3.62 16.51
C PRO A 3 -4.49 -4.54 16.40
N LEU A 4 -5.65 -3.92 16.18
CA LEU A 4 -6.99 -4.49 15.98
C LEU A 4 -7.21 -5.13 14.59
N THR A 5 -6.16 -5.57 13.91
CA THR A 5 -6.21 -6.06 12.52
C THR A 5 -6.64 -7.53 12.37
N ARG A 6 -6.96 -8.24 13.45
CA ARG A 6 -7.15 -9.71 13.43
C ARG A 6 -8.59 -10.18 13.22
N THR A 7 -9.58 -9.32 13.37
CA THR A 7 -11.00 -9.74 13.36
C THR A 7 -11.71 -9.47 12.04
N LEU A 8 -11.24 -8.52 11.22
CA LEU A 8 -11.98 -8.08 10.02
C LEU A 8 -11.95 -9.06 8.83
N LEU A 9 -11.00 -9.99 8.76
CA LEU A 9 -10.86 -10.92 7.62
C LEU A 9 -11.44 -12.32 7.85
N ALA A 10 -11.59 -12.76 9.09
CA ALA A 10 -12.44 -13.91 9.42
C ALA A 10 -13.91 -13.51 9.32
N VAL A 11 -14.23 -12.29 9.75
CA VAL A 11 -15.54 -11.68 9.53
C VAL A 11 -15.78 -11.48 8.03
N SER A 12 -14.87 -10.97 7.19
CA SER A 12 -15.20 -10.79 5.75
C SER A 12 -15.40 -12.10 4.96
N LEU A 13 -14.69 -13.19 5.27
CA LEU A 13 -14.88 -14.49 4.58
C LEU A 13 -16.06 -15.31 5.10
N LEU A 14 -16.51 -15.10 6.35
CA LEU A 14 -17.78 -15.62 6.85
C LEU A 14 -18.98 -14.67 6.58
N SER A 15 -18.73 -13.37 6.44
CA SER A 15 -19.75 -12.33 6.17
C SER A 15 -20.09 -12.18 4.70
N ALA A 16 -19.27 -12.72 3.79
CA ALA A 16 -19.68 -12.99 2.40
C ALA A 16 -20.77 -14.08 2.30
N THR A 17 -21.23 -14.61 3.45
CA THR A 17 -22.45 -15.42 3.59
C THR A 17 -23.49 -14.82 4.57
N ALA A 18 -23.55 -13.49 4.67
CA ALA A 18 -24.63 -12.65 5.24
C ALA A 18 -24.74 -12.50 6.78
N ALA A 19 -24.55 -11.24 7.22
CA ALA A 19 -25.33 -10.52 8.25
C ALA A 19 -25.07 -9.01 8.03
N LEU A 20 -26.07 -8.20 7.66
CA LEU A 20 -27.01 -7.54 8.58
C LEU A 20 -26.27 -6.81 9.72
N TRP A 21 -25.97 -5.52 9.51
CA TRP A 21 -25.79 -4.60 10.63
C TRP A 21 -27.18 -4.26 11.20
N PRO A 22 -27.44 -4.54 12.50
CA PRO A 22 -28.43 -3.76 13.21
C PRO A 22 -27.83 -2.38 13.46
N ALA A 23 -28.58 -1.32 13.13
CA ALA A 23 -28.27 0.03 13.53
C ALA A 23 -28.26 0.10 15.06
N THR A 24 -27.08 0.07 15.69
CA THR A 24 -26.94 0.40 17.10
C THR A 24 -26.65 1.89 17.22
N GLY A 25 -27.64 2.60 17.77
CA GLY A 25 -27.60 4.02 18.05
C GLY A 25 -26.35 4.44 18.79
N VAL A 26 -25.77 5.54 18.33
CA VAL A 26 -24.75 6.29 19.05
C VAL A 26 -25.40 6.83 20.32
N ALA A 27 -24.94 6.35 21.48
CA ALA A 27 -25.22 6.99 22.75
C ALA A 27 -24.57 8.38 22.74
N ALA A 28 -25.39 9.41 22.61
CA ALA A 28 -24.98 10.79 22.73
C ALA A 28 -24.60 11.11 24.19
N THR A 29 -23.38 11.59 24.40
CA THR A 29 -23.02 12.36 25.60
C THR A 29 -23.74 13.71 25.54
N PRO A 30 -24.36 14.17 26.64
CA PRO A 30 -25.16 15.39 26.63
C PRO A 30 -24.24 16.60 26.63
N THR A 31 -24.29 17.40 25.56
CA THR A 31 -23.75 18.77 25.57
C THR A 31 -24.92 19.72 25.41
N ALA A 32 -24.91 20.76 26.24
CA ALA A 32 -26.01 21.63 26.57
C ALA A 32 -26.66 22.33 25.36
N ALA A 33 -27.96 22.57 25.53
CA ALA A 33 -28.89 23.19 24.59
C ALA A 33 -28.47 24.58 24.12
N ALA A 34 -28.66 24.82 22.82
CA ALA A 34 -29.02 26.12 22.27
C ALA A 34 -30.14 25.88 21.25
N ASP A 35 -31.33 26.37 21.58
CA ASP A 35 -32.56 26.26 20.80
C ASP A 35 -32.42 26.90 19.42
N ALA A 36 -32.57 26.10 18.37
CA ALA A 36 -33.01 26.53 17.05
C ALA A 36 -34.06 25.51 16.57
N PRO A 37 -35.19 25.96 15.99
CA PRO A 37 -36.26 25.06 15.61
C PRO A 37 -35.79 24.13 14.49
N ALA A 38 -35.62 22.86 14.82
CA ALA A 38 -35.37 21.81 13.84
C ALA A 38 -36.68 21.48 13.12
N GLU A 39 -36.83 21.96 11.89
CA GLU A 39 -37.69 21.29 10.91
C GLU A 39 -37.02 19.94 10.57
N THR A 40 -37.26 18.92 11.39
CA THR A 40 -36.93 17.54 11.04
C THR A 40 -37.96 17.05 10.02
N SER A 41 -37.71 17.36 8.74
CA SER A 41 -38.26 16.55 7.66
C SER A 41 -37.77 15.11 7.87
N PRO A 42 -38.63 14.08 7.82
CA PRO A 42 -38.17 12.71 7.85
C PRO A 42 -37.25 12.52 6.64
N GLU A 43 -35.97 12.22 6.88
CA GLU A 43 -35.05 11.84 5.81
C GLU A 43 -35.69 10.67 5.06
N THR A 44 -36.16 10.94 3.84
CA THR A 44 -36.68 9.87 2.98
C THR A 44 -35.48 8.98 2.66
N PRO A 45 -35.49 7.68 3.02
CA PRO A 45 -34.34 6.82 2.79
C PRO A 45 -33.98 6.83 1.31
N SER A 46 -32.68 6.88 0.99
CA SER A 46 -32.23 6.93 -0.40
C SER A 46 -32.86 5.77 -1.20
N PRO A 47 -33.21 5.97 -2.49
CA PRO A 47 -33.82 4.91 -3.30
C PRO A 47 -33.04 3.60 -3.27
N PHE A 48 -31.70 3.68 -3.25
CA PHE A 48 -30.81 2.54 -3.05
C PHE A 48 -31.08 1.82 -1.72
N LEU A 49 -31.04 2.53 -0.58
CA LEU A 49 -31.23 1.92 0.74
C LEU A 49 -32.61 1.27 0.87
N HIS A 50 -33.65 1.90 0.33
CA HIS A 50 -35.00 1.34 0.32
C HIS A 50 -35.05 0.02 -0.47
N HIS A 51 -34.49 -0.03 -1.68
CA HIS A 51 -34.45 -1.25 -2.48
C HIS A 51 -33.57 -2.35 -1.87
N MET A 52 -32.46 -1.99 -1.24
CA MET A 52 -31.59 -2.94 -0.52
C MET A 52 -32.29 -3.60 0.66
N GLN A 53 -32.98 -2.81 1.50
CA GLN A 53 -33.74 -3.32 2.63
C GLN A 53 -34.86 -4.25 2.17
N GLU A 54 -35.58 -3.87 1.11
CA GLU A 54 -36.64 -4.68 0.54
C GLU A 54 -36.11 -6.00 -0.04
N ALA A 55 -34.99 -5.97 -0.77
CA ALA A 55 -34.33 -7.17 -1.27
C ALA A 55 -33.96 -8.13 -0.13
N HIS A 56 -33.35 -7.63 0.95
CA HIS A 56 -33.01 -8.44 2.12
C HIS A 56 -34.23 -9.03 2.83
N ARG A 57 -35.32 -8.25 2.96
CA ARG A 57 -36.58 -8.73 3.53
C ARG A 57 -37.16 -9.88 2.70
N LEU A 58 -37.27 -9.70 1.38
CA LEU A 58 -37.79 -10.71 0.46
C LEU A 58 -36.89 -11.96 0.40
N MET A 59 -35.57 -11.79 0.49
CA MET A 59 -34.61 -12.89 0.62
C MET A 59 -34.81 -13.69 1.92
N ALA A 60 -35.18 -13.05 3.02
CA ALA A 60 -35.48 -13.72 4.29
C ALA A 60 -36.80 -14.48 4.21
N GLU A 61 -37.79 -13.92 3.51
CA GLU A 61 -39.10 -14.53 3.23
C GLU A 61 -39.06 -15.62 2.16
N LYS A 62 -37.93 -15.74 1.44
CA LYS A 62 -37.72 -16.66 0.31
C LYS A 62 -38.63 -16.38 -0.89
N ASP A 63 -39.11 -15.15 -1.03
CA ASP A 63 -39.77 -14.68 -2.26
C ASP A 63 -38.70 -14.28 -3.27
N TRP A 64 -38.15 -15.29 -3.97
CA TRP A 64 -37.00 -15.11 -4.85
C TRP A 64 -37.28 -14.22 -6.05
N ALA A 65 -38.49 -14.31 -6.62
CA ALA A 65 -38.84 -13.53 -7.81
C ALA A 65 -38.95 -12.03 -7.47
N ALA A 66 -39.59 -11.69 -6.35
CA ALA A 66 -39.65 -10.31 -5.90
C ALA A 66 -38.28 -9.81 -5.43
N ALA A 67 -37.49 -10.65 -4.77
CA ALA A 67 -36.13 -10.32 -4.35
C ALA A 67 -35.22 -9.99 -5.56
N ASP A 68 -35.33 -10.74 -6.67
CA ASP A 68 -34.56 -10.48 -7.89
C ASP A 68 -34.87 -9.08 -8.44
N VAL A 69 -36.15 -8.70 -8.47
CA VAL A 69 -36.58 -7.36 -8.91
C VAL A 69 -36.05 -6.27 -7.97
N ALA A 70 -36.17 -6.46 -6.66
CA ALA A 70 -35.72 -5.48 -5.67
C ALA A 70 -34.19 -5.30 -5.71
N ALA A 71 -33.42 -6.39 -5.80
CA ALA A 71 -31.96 -6.36 -5.90
C ALA A 71 -31.49 -5.70 -7.20
N GLY A 72 -32.17 -5.98 -8.32
CA GLY A 72 -31.91 -5.31 -9.60
C GLY A 72 -32.13 -3.79 -9.51
N ARG A 73 -33.22 -3.35 -8.90
CA ARG A 73 -33.51 -1.92 -8.66
C ARG A 73 -32.50 -1.25 -7.74
N ALA A 74 -32.01 -1.96 -6.72
CA ALA A 74 -30.95 -1.45 -5.86
C ALA A 74 -29.65 -1.21 -6.65
N LEU A 75 -29.27 -2.14 -7.52
CA LEU A 75 -28.08 -1.99 -8.37
C LEU A 75 -28.23 -0.85 -9.39
N GLU A 76 -29.40 -0.69 -10.01
CA GLU A 76 -29.69 0.43 -10.90
C GLU A 76 -29.62 1.78 -10.16
N ALA A 77 -30.19 1.87 -8.95
CA ALA A 77 -30.13 3.07 -8.14
C ALA A 77 -28.69 3.42 -7.71
N ALA A 78 -27.89 2.42 -7.30
CA ALA A 78 -26.49 2.60 -6.95
C ALA A 78 -25.66 3.14 -8.13
N ARG A 79 -25.88 2.58 -9.34
CA ARG A 79 -25.21 3.02 -10.57
C ARG A 79 -25.59 4.44 -10.99
N ALA A 80 -26.86 4.82 -10.78
CA ALA A 80 -27.32 6.18 -11.07
C ALA A 80 -26.62 7.23 -10.19
N ASN A 81 -26.23 6.86 -8.97
CA ASN A 81 -25.48 7.72 -8.04
C ASN A 81 -23.95 7.68 -8.27
N ALA A 82 -23.46 6.78 -9.12
CA ALA A 82 -22.03 6.54 -9.36
C ALA A 82 -21.19 6.32 -8.08
N ASN A 83 -21.81 5.76 -7.03
CA ASN A 83 -21.15 5.50 -5.76
C ASN A 83 -20.61 4.06 -5.75
N SER A 84 -19.29 3.90 -5.90
CA SER A 84 -18.64 2.58 -5.96
C SER A 84 -18.88 1.71 -4.73
N TYR A 85 -19.14 2.29 -3.56
CA TYR A 85 -19.48 1.50 -2.35
C TYR A 85 -20.90 0.95 -2.44
N GLU A 86 -21.87 1.77 -2.85
CA GLU A 86 -23.26 1.32 -3.07
C GLU A 86 -23.35 0.30 -4.20
N GLU A 87 -22.58 0.50 -5.28
CA GLU A 87 -22.52 -0.44 -6.42
C GLU A 87 -21.97 -1.81 -5.98
N PHE A 88 -20.92 -1.82 -5.14
CA PHE A 88 -20.37 -3.05 -4.58
C PHE A 88 -21.40 -3.78 -3.70
N ASP A 89 -22.04 -3.07 -2.78
CA ASP A 89 -23.03 -3.66 -1.87
C ASP A 89 -24.23 -4.23 -2.64
N ALA A 90 -24.73 -3.49 -3.63
CA ALA A 90 -25.83 -3.95 -4.49
C ALA A 90 -25.47 -5.22 -5.25
N VAL A 91 -24.29 -5.28 -5.88
CA VAL A 91 -23.89 -6.47 -6.64
C VAL A 91 -23.63 -7.65 -5.72
N ALA A 92 -23.05 -7.44 -4.53
CA ALA A 92 -22.86 -8.49 -3.54
C ALA A 92 -24.21 -9.11 -3.12
N THR A 93 -25.26 -8.30 -2.97
CA THR A 93 -26.62 -8.76 -2.70
C THR A 93 -27.19 -9.58 -3.87
N VAL A 94 -27.04 -9.11 -5.11
CA VAL A 94 -27.45 -9.86 -6.31
C VAL A 94 -26.76 -11.22 -6.38
N VAL A 95 -25.44 -11.26 -6.17
CA VAL A 95 -24.65 -12.51 -6.16
C VAL A 95 -25.14 -13.44 -5.05
N SER A 96 -25.36 -12.93 -3.83
CA SER A 96 -25.85 -13.73 -2.70
C SER A 96 -27.23 -14.33 -2.96
N LEU A 97 -28.12 -13.56 -3.59
CA LEU A 97 -29.46 -14.00 -3.98
C LEU A 97 -29.40 -15.12 -5.03
N LEU A 98 -28.63 -14.92 -6.11
CA LEU A 98 -28.45 -15.92 -7.16
C LEU A 98 -27.78 -17.20 -6.62
N HIS A 99 -26.82 -17.07 -5.71
CA HIS A 99 -26.21 -18.20 -5.01
C HIS A 99 -27.25 -19.03 -4.24
N ARG A 100 -28.16 -18.39 -3.48
CA ARG A 100 -29.23 -19.09 -2.75
C ARG A 100 -30.21 -19.79 -3.69
N GLN A 101 -30.40 -19.27 -4.90
CA GLN A 101 -31.17 -19.89 -5.98
C GLN A 101 -30.38 -20.97 -6.76
N ARG A 102 -29.12 -21.22 -6.40
CA ARG A 102 -28.17 -22.12 -7.11
C ARG A 102 -27.89 -21.72 -8.57
N ARG A 103 -28.08 -20.44 -8.91
CA ARG A 103 -27.79 -19.85 -10.21
C ARG A 103 -26.35 -19.36 -10.28
N TYR A 104 -25.40 -20.26 -10.02
CA TYR A 104 -23.99 -19.92 -9.79
C TYR A 104 -23.32 -19.25 -11.00
N ALA A 105 -23.58 -19.73 -12.23
CA ALA A 105 -23.02 -19.12 -13.44
C ALA A 105 -23.50 -17.67 -13.65
N GLU A 106 -24.75 -17.37 -13.28
CA GLU A 106 -25.29 -15.99 -13.35
C GLU A 106 -24.70 -15.10 -12.25
N ALA A 107 -24.53 -15.65 -11.04
CA ALA A 107 -23.89 -14.96 -9.93
C ALA A 107 -22.45 -14.58 -10.26
N ARG A 108 -21.67 -15.50 -10.85
CA ARG A 108 -20.32 -15.19 -11.37
C ARG A 108 -20.36 -14.04 -12.36
N ARG A 109 -21.21 -14.12 -13.40
CA ARG A 109 -21.29 -13.09 -14.45
C ARG A 109 -21.65 -11.71 -13.87
N ALA A 110 -22.51 -11.65 -12.86
CA ALA A 110 -22.85 -10.39 -12.18
C ALA A 110 -21.61 -9.78 -11.49
N ALA A 111 -20.84 -10.57 -10.76
CA ALA A 111 -19.60 -10.11 -10.13
C ALA A 111 -18.56 -9.65 -11.17
N GLU A 112 -18.38 -10.41 -12.26
CA GLU A 112 -17.43 -10.06 -13.32
C GLU A 112 -17.81 -8.79 -14.08
N ALA A 113 -19.10 -8.58 -14.36
CA ALA A 113 -19.56 -7.34 -14.98
C ALA A 113 -19.22 -6.12 -14.11
N GLN A 114 -19.34 -6.24 -12.79
CA GLN A 114 -18.98 -5.15 -11.89
C GLN A 114 -17.45 -4.95 -11.76
N ILE A 115 -16.68 -6.04 -11.83
CA ILE A 115 -15.20 -5.96 -11.91
C ILE A 115 -14.78 -5.13 -13.13
N ALA A 116 -15.37 -5.39 -14.31
CA ALA A 116 -15.05 -4.64 -15.52
C ALA A 116 -15.36 -3.13 -15.38
N ILE A 117 -16.51 -2.79 -14.81
CA ILE A 117 -16.89 -1.39 -14.54
C ILE A 117 -15.89 -0.72 -13.57
N PHE A 118 -15.46 -1.44 -12.53
CA PHE A 118 -14.51 -0.91 -11.55
C PHE A 118 -13.10 -0.77 -12.11
N ASP A 119 -12.66 -1.68 -12.97
CA ASP A 119 -11.38 -1.56 -13.68
C ASP A 119 -11.38 -0.31 -14.59
N GLU A 120 -12.45 -0.08 -15.35
CA GLU A 120 -12.57 1.09 -16.25
C GLU A 120 -12.55 2.43 -15.51
N ARG A 121 -13.02 2.45 -14.26
CA ARG A 121 -13.11 3.66 -13.42
C ARG A 121 -11.96 3.83 -12.44
N ASP A 122 -10.96 2.95 -12.48
CA ASP A 122 -9.88 2.87 -11.49
C ASP A 122 -10.41 2.92 -10.03
N ALA A 123 -11.47 2.14 -9.77
CA ALA A 123 -12.11 2.07 -8.47
C ALA A 123 -11.26 1.29 -7.45
N SER A 124 -11.73 1.22 -6.19
CA SER A 124 -11.00 0.57 -5.10
C SER A 124 -10.57 -0.88 -5.43
N GLN A 125 -9.26 -1.11 -5.41
CA GLN A 125 -8.67 -2.44 -5.59
C GLN A 125 -9.14 -3.46 -4.54
N ASP A 126 -9.47 -3.01 -3.33
CA ASP A 126 -10.03 -3.88 -2.29
C ASP A 126 -11.43 -4.39 -2.68
N ALA A 127 -12.26 -3.54 -3.29
CA ALA A 127 -13.58 -3.92 -3.78
C ALA A 127 -13.46 -4.92 -4.95
N ILE A 128 -12.55 -4.68 -5.89
CA ILE A 128 -12.27 -5.59 -7.00
C ILE A 128 -11.80 -6.96 -6.47
N SER A 129 -10.91 -6.98 -5.47
CA SER A 129 -10.43 -8.21 -4.84
C SER A 129 -11.55 -9.02 -4.21
N GLN A 130 -12.51 -8.36 -3.53
CA GLN A 130 -13.67 -9.03 -2.94
C GLN A 130 -14.62 -9.59 -4.01
N LEU A 131 -14.84 -8.85 -5.11
CA LEU A 131 -15.63 -9.35 -6.24
C LEU A 131 -14.96 -10.54 -6.92
N LEU A 132 -13.63 -10.57 -7.01
CA LEU A 132 -12.90 -11.73 -7.54
C LEU A 132 -13.11 -12.98 -6.69
N VAL A 133 -13.06 -12.84 -5.36
CA VAL A 133 -13.38 -13.94 -4.44
C VAL A 133 -14.79 -14.48 -4.71
N MET A 134 -15.78 -13.59 -4.87
CA MET A 134 -17.15 -14.00 -5.20
C MET A 134 -17.23 -14.69 -6.57
N ALA A 135 -16.68 -14.09 -7.63
CA ALA A 135 -16.71 -14.65 -8.97
C ALA A 135 -16.07 -16.03 -9.04
N ILE A 136 -14.91 -16.23 -8.40
CA ILE A 136 -14.24 -17.53 -8.34
C ILE A 136 -15.05 -18.55 -7.56
N ARG A 137 -15.63 -18.17 -6.41
CA ARG A 137 -16.51 -19.04 -5.63
C ARG A 137 -17.67 -19.55 -6.48
N GLU A 138 -18.39 -18.64 -7.12
CA GLU A 138 -19.57 -19.00 -7.91
C GLU A 138 -19.18 -19.78 -9.17
N GLY A 139 -18.08 -19.43 -9.86
CA GLY A 139 -17.57 -20.19 -11.00
C GLY A 139 -17.16 -21.61 -10.61
N ALA A 140 -16.52 -21.79 -9.45
CA ALA A 140 -16.16 -23.12 -8.94
C ALA A 140 -17.42 -23.94 -8.59
N ALA A 141 -18.43 -23.32 -7.97
CA ALA A 141 -19.70 -23.97 -7.68
C ALA A 141 -20.50 -24.33 -8.95
N ALA A 142 -20.35 -23.56 -10.03
CA ALA A 142 -20.91 -23.83 -11.35
C ALA A 142 -20.16 -24.92 -12.14
N GLY A 143 -18.96 -25.32 -11.70
CA GLY A 143 -18.08 -26.23 -12.45
C GLY A 143 -17.41 -25.60 -13.68
N GLU A 144 -17.33 -24.27 -13.74
CA GLU A 144 -16.78 -23.51 -14.87
C GLU A 144 -15.26 -23.34 -14.76
N ALA A 145 -14.52 -24.45 -14.89
CA ALA A 145 -13.07 -24.48 -14.64
C ALA A 145 -12.25 -23.47 -15.48
N ALA A 146 -12.63 -23.23 -16.73
CA ALA A 146 -11.94 -22.28 -17.61
C ALA A 146 -12.11 -20.83 -17.13
N ASP A 147 -13.30 -20.46 -16.68
CA ASP A 147 -13.57 -19.13 -16.13
C ASP A 147 -12.86 -18.91 -14.79
N VAL A 148 -12.87 -19.93 -13.92
CA VAL A 148 -12.10 -19.91 -12.66
C VAL A 148 -10.60 -19.70 -12.94
N ALA A 149 -10.02 -20.44 -13.89
CA ALA A 149 -8.60 -20.30 -14.23
C ALA A 149 -8.25 -18.89 -14.73
N ARG A 150 -9.12 -18.25 -15.53
CA ARG A 150 -8.97 -16.87 -15.99
C ARG A 150 -9.06 -15.88 -14.83
N LEU A 151 -10.02 -16.03 -13.93
CA LEU A 151 -10.15 -15.16 -12.75
C LEU A 151 -8.95 -15.30 -11.80
N GLN A 152 -8.42 -16.52 -11.63
CA GLN A 152 -7.22 -16.77 -10.84
C GLN A 152 -5.95 -16.16 -11.44
N GLU A 153 -5.91 -15.93 -12.75
CA GLU A 153 -4.83 -15.16 -13.38
C GLU A 153 -4.84 -13.71 -12.90
N LYS A 154 -6.03 -13.10 -12.78
CA LYS A 154 -6.18 -11.76 -12.23
C LYS A 154 -5.79 -11.72 -10.74
N VAL A 155 -6.17 -12.73 -9.95
CA VAL A 155 -5.73 -12.86 -8.54
C VAL A 155 -4.20 -12.95 -8.43
N TYR A 156 -3.55 -13.74 -9.30
CA TYR A 156 -2.09 -13.84 -9.32
C TYR A 156 -1.43 -12.51 -9.70
N ALA A 157 -1.96 -11.81 -10.71
CA ALA A 157 -1.48 -10.50 -11.13
C ALA A 157 -1.63 -9.44 -10.02
N GLN A 158 -2.77 -9.39 -9.33
CA GLN A 158 -3.00 -8.49 -8.19
C GLN A 158 -2.07 -8.77 -7.01
N GLY A 159 -1.71 -10.04 -6.79
CA GLY A 159 -0.72 -10.40 -5.78
C GLY A 159 0.66 -9.79 -6.05
N ASN A 160 0.97 -9.42 -7.30
CA ASN A 160 2.21 -8.75 -7.72
C ASN A 160 3.48 -9.47 -7.20
N ALA A 161 3.50 -10.81 -7.29
CA ALA A 161 4.60 -11.60 -6.78
C ALA A 161 5.91 -11.33 -7.50
N TYR A 162 7.01 -11.26 -6.74
CA TYR A 162 8.33 -11.01 -7.30
C TYR A 162 8.73 -12.13 -8.29
N PRO A 163 9.11 -11.77 -9.53
CA PRO A 163 9.53 -12.74 -10.53
C PRO A 163 10.67 -13.62 -10.02
N GLY A 164 10.57 -14.93 -10.26
CA GLY A 164 11.58 -15.91 -9.85
C GLY A 164 11.38 -16.52 -8.46
N GLN A 165 10.51 -15.96 -7.60
CA GLN A 165 10.09 -16.64 -6.38
C GLN A 165 8.83 -17.48 -6.58
N TRP A 166 7.87 -16.93 -7.33
CA TRP A 166 6.57 -17.54 -7.56
C TRP A 166 6.40 -17.79 -9.05
N THR A 167 6.01 -19.00 -9.40
CA THR A 167 5.64 -19.35 -10.77
C THR A 167 4.21 -19.87 -10.78
N ARG A 168 3.39 -19.34 -11.69
CA ARG A 168 2.06 -19.88 -11.97
C ARG A 168 2.13 -20.82 -13.16
N GLU A 169 1.80 -22.08 -12.94
CA GLU A 169 1.67 -23.08 -13.99
C GLU A 169 0.20 -23.37 -14.27
N ALA A 170 -0.36 -22.65 -15.25
CA ALA A 170 -1.79 -22.73 -15.57
C ALA A 170 -2.22 -24.15 -16.01
N ALA A 171 -1.43 -24.81 -16.87
CA ALA A 171 -1.74 -26.14 -17.39
C ALA A 171 -1.73 -27.23 -16.30
N ALA A 172 -0.87 -27.08 -15.29
CA ALA A 172 -0.79 -27.98 -14.15
C ALA A 172 -1.68 -27.51 -12.97
N HIS A 173 -2.44 -26.42 -13.14
CA HIS A 173 -3.26 -25.80 -12.10
C HIS A 173 -2.53 -25.63 -10.76
N ARG A 174 -1.29 -25.10 -10.79
CA ARG A 174 -0.46 -24.96 -9.58
C ARG A 174 0.27 -23.62 -9.48
N LEU A 175 0.62 -23.27 -8.24
CA LEU A 175 1.56 -22.25 -7.86
C LEU A 175 2.79 -22.89 -7.23
N ASP A 176 3.96 -22.54 -7.74
CA ASP A 176 5.24 -23.00 -7.23
C ASP A 176 5.91 -21.87 -6.46
N TYR A 177 6.22 -22.10 -5.18
CA TYR A 177 6.97 -21.18 -4.34
C TYR A 177 8.41 -21.68 -4.18
N ALA A 178 9.29 -21.15 -5.02
CA ALA A 178 10.67 -21.61 -5.14
C ALA A 178 11.46 -21.48 -3.82
N LEU A 179 11.26 -20.38 -3.09
CA LEU A 179 11.96 -20.12 -1.82
C LEU A 179 11.58 -21.12 -0.74
N ALA A 180 10.30 -21.49 -0.61
CA ALA A 180 9.89 -22.48 0.38
C ALA A 180 10.03 -23.93 -0.10
N GLY A 181 10.31 -24.15 -1.39
CA GLY A 181 10.28 -25.48 -1.99
C GLY A 181 8.88 -26.10 -1.95
N MET A 182 7.84 -25.28 -2.09
CA MET A 182 6.45 -25.68 -1.97
C MET A 182 5.71 -25.59 -3.31
N ARG A 183 4.76 -26.51 -3.49
CA ARG A 183 3.82 -26.52 -4.61
C ARG A 183 2.41 -26.54 -4.06
N LEU A 184 1.58 -25.63 -4.54
CA LEU A 184 0.26 -25.31 -4.00
C LEU A 184 -0.75 -25.38 -5.15
N PRO A 185 -1.92 -26.00 -4.96
CA PRO A 185 -2.93 -26.06 -6.02
C PRO A 185 -3.51 -24.68 -6.30
N LEU A 186 -3.82 -24.36 -7.55
CA LEU A 186 -4.75 -23.28 -7.90
C LEU A 186 -6.19 -23.77 -7.70
N ALA A 187 -6.47 -25.00 -8.10
CA ALA A 187 -7.75 -25.66 -7.87
C ALA A 187 -7.52 -27.17 -7.69
N VAL A 188 -8.32 -27.80 -6.83
CA VAL A 188 -8.34 -29.25 -6.65
C VAL A 188 -9.72 -29.70 -6.19
N GLY A 189 -10.33 -30.62 -6.93
CA GLY A 189 -11.73 -30.97 -6.68
C GLY A 189 -12.62 -29.73 -6.78
N ARG A 190 -13.27 -29.37 -5.67
CA ARG A 190 -14.10 -28.15 -5.57
C ARG A 190 -13.42 -26.99 -4.84
N TRP A 191 -12.16 -27.14 -4.43
CA TRP A 191 -11.37 -26.05 -3.89
C TRP A 191 -10.87 -25.16 -5.01
N ALA A 192 -10.97 -23.86 -4.80
CA ALA A 192 -10.34 -22.85 -5.63
C ALA A 192 -9.57 -21.86 -4.76
N LEU A 193 -8.37 -21.48 -5.20
CA LEU A 193 -7.64 -20.34 -4.69
C LEU A 193 -8.41 -19.06 -5.07
N VAL A 194 -8.78 -18.26 -4.08
CA VAL A 194 -9.58 -17.04 -4.24
C VAL A 194 -8.81 -15.77 -3.88
N SER A 195 -7.73 -15.87 -3.11
CA SER A 195 -6.88 -14.73 -2.77
C SER A 195 -5.42 -15.18 -2.58
N PHE A 196 -4.50 -14.33 -3.00
CA PHE A 196 -3.07 -14.58 -2.98
C PHE A 196 -2.32 -13.30 -2.61
N LYS A 197 -1.54 -13.37 -1.53
CA LYS A 197 -0.63 -12.30 -1.12
C LYS A 197 0.78 -12.88 -0.90
N PRO A 198 1.76 -12.58 -1.74
CA PRO A 198 3.14 -13.03 -1.52
C PRO A 198 3.77 -12.30 -0.32
N ALA A 199 4.84 -12.89 0.24
CA ALA A 199 5.69 -12.18 1.18
C ALA A 199 6.69 -11.31 0.41
N ASP A 200 6.80 -10.04 0.80
CA ASP A 200 7.71 -9.07 0.21
C ASP A 200 9.00 -8.85 1.03
N GLN A 201 8.99 -9.27 2.30
CA GLN A 201 10.13 -9.19 3.20
C GLN A 201 10.25 -10.42 4.11
N ARG A 202 11.45 -10.63 4.64
CA ARG A 202 11.69 -11.69 5.62
C ARG A 202 11.00 -11.39 6.93
N GLY A 203 10.38 -12.41 7.50
CA GLY A 203 9.54 -12.30 8.70
C GLY A 203 8.07 -12.02 8.39
N GLU A 204 7.75 -11.58 7.17
CA GLU A 204 6.38 -11.64 6.67
C GLU A 204 6.00 -13.04 6.18
N ARG A 205 4.71 -13.21 5.90
CA ARG A 205 4.12 -14.48 5.49
C ARG A 205 3.41 -14.31 4.17
N ALA A 206 3.66 -15.23 3.24
CA ALA A 206 2.78 -15.39 2.09
C ALA A 206 1.44 -15.94 2.60
N GLN A 207 0.34 -15.52 1.99
CA GLN A 207 -1.01 -15.93 2.31
C GLN A 207 -1.71 -16.44 1.05
N LEU A 208 -2.34 -17.60 1.17
CA LEU A 208 -3.18 -18.20 0.14
C LEU A 208 -4.53 -18.55 0.77
N ASP A 209 -5.60 -18.01 0.20
CA ASP A 209 -6.95 -18.25 0.68
C ASP A 209 -7.68 -19.16 -0.31
N TYR A 210 -8.17 -20.28 0.19
CA TYR A 210 -8.95 -21.27 -0.54
C TYR A 210 -10.38 -21.27 -0.05
N LEU A 211 -11.30 -21.49 -0.99
CA LEU A 211 -12.71 -21.62 -0.71
C LEU A 211 -13.29 -22.80 -1.49
N GLN A 212 -14.25 -23.47 -0.87
CA GLN A 212 -15.10 -24.46 -1.50
C GLN A 212 -16.56 -24.27 -1.07
N THR A 213 -17.49 -24.57 -1.97
CA THR A 213 -18.93 -24.69 -1.67
C THR A 213 -19.35 -26.16 -1.61
N LEU A 214 -19.98 -26.56 -0.51
CA LEU A 214 -20.56 -27.90 -0.30
C LEU A 214 -21.90 -28.04 -1.03
N ASP A 215 -22.43 -29.26 -1.12
CA ASP A 215 -23.67 -29.57 -1.88
C ASP A 215 -24.91 -28.80 -1.39
N ASP A 216 -24.92 -28.40 -0.11
CA ASP A 216 -26.01 -27.61 0.47
C ASP A 216 -25.78 -26.08 0.41
N GLY A 217 -24.72 -25.64 -0.29
CA GLY A 217 -24.38 -24.23 -0.47
C GLY A 217 -23.51 -23.65 0.65
N ARG A 218 -23.20 -24.39 1.71
CA ARG A 218 -22.31 -23.87 2.78
C ARG A 218 -20.85 -23.88 2.35
N ALA A 219 -20.11 -22.88 2.82
CA ALA A 219 -18.70 -22.73 2.50
C ALA A 219 -17.81 -23.51 3.48
N VAL A 220 -16.71 -24.03 2.95
CA VAL A 220 -15.51 -24.40 3.73
C VAL A 220 -14.40 -23.48 3.27
N THR A 221 -13.70 -22.87 4.21
CA THR A 221 -12.55 -22.00 3.91
C THR A 221 -11.28 -22.60 4.45
N ALA A 222 -10.15 -22.40 3.76
CA ALA A 222 -8.84 -22.75 4.23
C ALA A 222 -7.85 -21.63 3.88
N ARG A 223 -7.16 -21.11 4.88
CA ARG A 223 -6.13 -20.10 4.75
C ARG A 223 -4.78 -20.70 5.06
N VAL A 224 -3.85 -20.60 4.13
CA VAL A 224 -2.48 -21.09 4.24
C VAL A 224 -1.55 -19.89 4.38
N TRP A 225 -0.71 -19.90 5.42
CA TRP A 225 0.40 -18.98 5.58
C TRP A 225 1.72 -19.70 5.52
N ILE A 226 2.68 -19.11 4.79
CA ILE A 226 4.02 -19.65 4.62
C ILE A 226 5.02 -18.57 5.04
N ALA A 227 5.84 -18.85 6.04
CA ALA A 227 6.76 -17.88 6.64
C ALA A 227 8.17 -18.45 6.80
N TYR A 228 9.17 -17.62 6.53
CA TYR A 228 10.56 -17.89 6.90
C TYR A 228 10.82 -17.38 8.32
N ARG A 229 11.42 -18.20 9.18
CA ARG A 229 11.58 -17.97 10.61
C ARG A 229 13.01 -18.27 11.05
N GLU A 230 13.83 -17.23 11.09
CA GLU A 230 15.25 -17.33 11.48
C GLU A 230 15.44 -17.87 12.91
N ASP A 231 14.48 -17.62 13.81
CA ASP A 231 14.51 -18.10 15.20
C ASP A 231 14.37 -19.63 15.33
N LEU A 232 13.92 -20.32 14.28
CA LEU A 232 13.85 -21.78 14.26
C LEU A 232 15.22 -22.43 14.11
N ARG A 233 16.22 -21.71 13.58
CA ARG A 233 17.55 -22.27 13.31
C ARG A 233 18.24 -22.75 14.59
N ALA A 234 18.09 -22.02 15.69
CA ALA A 234 18.71 -22.35 16.97
C ALA A 234 17.95 -23.44 17.75
N LYS A 235 16.78 -23.89 17.27
CA LYS A 235 15.93 -24.86 17.96
C LYS A 235 16.12 -26.26 17.37
N ASP A 236 16.37 -27.23 18.23
CA ASP A 236 16.32 -28.65 17.87
C ASP A 236 14.87 -29.18 17.77
N ALA A 237 14.70 -30.45 17.43
CA ALA A 237 13.37 -31.03 17.25
C ALA A 237 12.50 -31.01 18.53
N PRO A 238 13.01 -31.36 19.74
CA PRO A 238 12.26 -31.18 20.98
C PRO A 238 11.81 -29.73 21.24
N ALA A 239 12.73 -28.75 21.14
CA ALA A 239 12.39 -27.35 21.38
C ALA A 239 11.38 -26.79 20.36
N ARG A 240 11.41 -27.29 19.12
CA ARG A 240 10.39 -26.97 18.09
C ARG A 240 9.02 -27.54 18.47
N ARG A 241 8.94 -28.79 18.93
CA ARG A 241 7.68 -29.40 19.38
C ARG A 241 7.08 -28.64 20.56
N GLU A 242 7.89 -28.30 21.55
CA GLU A 242 7.46 -27.53 22.71
C GLU A 242 6.93 -26.14 22.31
N ALA A 243 7.67 -25.43 21.43
CA ALA A 243 7.24 -24.13 20.94
C ALA A 243 5.92 -24.19 20.15
N LEU A 244 5.70 -25.25 19.37
CA LEU A 244 4.44 -25.49 18.67
C LEU A 244 3.31 -25.80 19.64
N ALA A 245 3.53 -26.68 20.62
CA ALA A 245 2.53 -27.02 21.64
C ALA A 245 2.07 -25.76 22.40
N LYS A 246 3.01 -24.95 22.89
CA LYS A 246 2.72 -23.68 23.56
C LYS A 246 1.90 -22.72 22.69
N ARG A 247 2.15 -22.69 21.38
CA ARG A 247 1.39 -21.85 20.45
C ARG A 247 -0.04 -22.36 20.23
N MET A 248 -0.27 -23.65 20.39
CA MET A 248 -1.59 -24.28 20.24
C MET A 248 -2.43 -24.27 21.53
N GLU A 249 -1.83 -24.00 22.69
CA GLU A 249 -2.51 -24.07 24.00
C GLU A 249 -3.65 -23.06 24.19
N THR A 250 -3.52 -21.81 23.73
CA THR A 250 -4.48 -20.75 24.05
C THR A 250 -5.52 -20.58 22.95
N PRO A 251 -6.83 -20.70 23.24
CA PRO A 251 -7.89 -20.36 22.29
C PRO A 251 -7.89 -18.90 21.88
N ASP A 252 -8.29 -18.64 20.63
CA ASP A 252 -8.43 -17.28 20.12
C ASP A 252 -9.84 -16.74 20.51
N GLY A 253 -9.90 -15.77 21.42
CA GLY A 253 -11.16 -15.10 21.79
C GLY A 253 -12.14 -16.03 22.52
N ASP A 254 -13.41 -16.03 22.10
CA ASP A 254 -14.50 -16.81 22.72
C ASP A 254 -14.56 -18.28 22.25
N GLN A 255 -13.54 -18.74 21.52
CA GLN A 255 -13.45 -20.11 21.03
C GLN A 255 -13.21 -21.10 22.18
N THR A 256 -13.88 -22.25 22.12
CA THR A 256 -13.70 -23.35 23.07
C THR A 256 -13.10 -24.58 22.39
N PRO A 257 -12.34 -25.43 23.10
CA PRO A 257 -11.81 -26.68 22.51
C PRO A 257 -12.92 -27.56 21.94
N ALA A 258 -12.66 -28.21 20.80
CA ALA A 258 -13.57 -29.16 20.16
C ALA A 258 -12.97 -30.58 20.17
N PRO A 259 -12.94 -31.27 21.33
CA PRO A 259 -12.21 -32.52 21.51
C PRO A 259 -12.72 -33.68 20.63
N ASP A 260 -14.00 -33.67 20.25
CA ASP A 260 -14.58 -34.70 19.38
C ASP A 260 -14.24 -34.48 17.89
N VAL A 261 -13.78 -33.28 17.53
CA VAL A 261 -13.48 -32.90 16.15
C VAL A 261 -12.00 -33.06 15.84
N GLU A 262 -11.12 -32.72 16.79
CA GLU A 262 -9.67 -32.72 16.61
C GLU A 262 -9.10 -34.07 16.13
N PRO A 263 -9.50 -35.24 16.66
CA PRO A 263 -9.01 -36.54 16.18
C PRO A 263 -9.41 -36.86 14.74
N ALA A 264 -10.52 -36.29 14.27
CA ALA A 264 -11.03 -36.52 12.91
C ALA A 264 -10.33 -35.64 11.86
N LEU A 265 -9.64 -34.57 12.27
CA LEU A 265 -8.93 -33.68 11.34
C LEU A 265 -7.82 -34.44 10.60
N PRO A 266 -7.64 -34.24 9.27
CA PRO A 266 -6.52 -34.82 8.55
C PRO A 266 -5.19 -34.27 9.06
N ASP A 267 -4.11 -35.04 8.94
CA ASP A 267 -2.75 -34.54 9.16
C ASP A 267 -2.21 -33.83 7.91
N LEU A 268 -1.22 -32.95 8.08
CA LEU A 268 -0.52 -32.37 6.94
C LEU A 268 0.44 -33.41 6.32
N PRO A 269 0.50 -33.54 4.98
CA PRO A 269 1.26 -34.60 4.29
C PRO A 269 2.75 -34.29 4.16
N PHE A 270 3.28 -33.37 4.96
CA PHE A 270 4.66 -32.90 4.86
C PHE A 270 5.61 -33.85 5.60
N LYS A 271 6.26 -34.73 4.83
CA LYS A 271 7.28 -35.63 5.37
C LYS A 271 8.41 -34.82 6.05
N ASP A 272 8.91 -35.36 7.15
CA ASP A 272 10.01 -34.80 7.97
C ASP A 272 9.71 -33.42 8.60
N ALA A 273 8.47 -32.92 8.47
CA ALA A 273 8.02 -31.73 9.19
C ALA A 273 7.54 -32.09 10.60
N ILE A 274 7.82 -31.21 11.56
CA ILE A 274 7.22 -31.29 12.89
C ILE A 274 5.90 -30.53 12.81
N ALA A 275 4.79 -31.24 13.03
CA ALA A 275 3.45 -30.68 12.92
C ALA A 275 2.64 -30.82 14.21
N ALA A 276 1.72 -29.88 14.41
CA ALA A 276 0.67 -29.93 15.42
C ALA A 276 -0.64 -29.48 14.79
N LYS A 277 -1.76 -29.97 15.31
CA LYS A 277 -3.12 -29.56 14.91
C LYS A 277 -3.98 -29.35 16.14
N ARG A 278 -5.00 -28.50 16.01
CA ARG A 278 -6.04 -28.29 17.02
C ARG A 278 -7.39 -28.02 16.38
N ALA A 279 -8.46 -28.36 17.09
CA ALA A 279 -9.82 -27.97 16.71
C ALA A 279 -10.50 -27.16 17.81
N GLN A 280 -11.18 -26.08 17.41
CA GLN A 280 -11.95 -25.21 18.28
C GLN A 280 -13.34 -25.04 17.72
N GLN A 281 -14.30 -24.69 18.58
CA GLN A 281 -15.67 -24.38 18.19
C GLN A 281 -16.07 -22.99 18.65
N ALA A 282 -16.88 -22.33 17.83
CA ALA A 282 -17.43 -21.00 18.09
C ALA A 282 -18.90 -20.95 17.67
N GLU A 283 -19.69 -20.13 18.36
CA GLU A 283 -21.07 -19.84 17.97
C GLU A 283 -21.09 -18.73 16.92
N TYR A 284 -21.77 -18.99 15.82
CA TYR A 284 -22.03 -18.03 14.76
C TYR A 284 -23.55 -17.85 14.61
N PRO A 285 -24.02 -16.75 13.96
CA PRO A 285 -25.45 -16.52 13.73
C PRO A 285 -26.19 -17.67 13.03
N ARG A 286 -25.46 -18.56 12.32
CA ARG A 286 -25.99 -19.71 11.57
C ARG A 286 -25.76 -21.06 12.26
N GLY A 287 -25.34 -21.05 13.52
CA GLY A 287 -25.07 -22.25 14.32
C GLY A 287 -23.60 -22.37 14.74
N VAL A 288 -23.24 -23.55 15.24
CA VAL A 288 -21.89 -23.81 15.73
C VAL A 288 -20.94 -24.08 14.56
N GLY A 289 -19.85 -23.32 14.49
CA GLY A 289 -18.75 -23.52 13.54
C GLY A 289 -17.54 -24.16 14.21
N VAL A 290 -16.70 -24.77 13.40
CA VAL A 290 -15.40 -25.32 13.78
C VAL A 290 -14.30 -24.45 13.18
N GLU A 291 -13.32 -24.09 14.00
CA GLU A 291 -12.08 -23.42 13.63
C GLU A 291 -10.93 -24.39 13.86
N ALA A 292 -10.41 -24.95 12.76
CA ALA A 292 -9.31 -25.90 12.79
C ALA A 292 -7.99 -25.20 12.42
N GLN A 293 -6.91 -25.58 13.08
CA GLN A 293 -5.58 -25.02 12.82
C GLN A 293 -4.53 -26.12 12.76
N TRP A 294 -3.62 -25.99 11.80
CA TRP A 294 -2.41 -26.79 11.67
C TRP A 294 -1.20 -25.87 11.63
N ILE A 295 -0.11 -26.26 12.27
CA ILE A 295 1.19 -25.62 12.10
C ILE A 295 2.21 -26.71 11.86
N ALA A 296 2.99 -26.58 10.78
CA ALA A 296 4.11 -27.45 10.46
C ALA A 296 5.39 -26.64 10.32
N VAL A 297 6.51 -27.22 10.77
CA VAL A 297 7.85 -26.63 10.69
C VAL A 297 8.80 -27.62 10.02
N ARG A 298 9.55 -27.13 9.02
CA ARG A 298 10.62 -27.87 8.36
C ARG A 298 11.78 -26.91 8.09
N GLY A 299 12.99 -27.26 8.53
CA GLY A 299 14.13 -26.34 8.48
C GLY A 299 13.84 -25.03 9.20
N ASP A 300 13.99 -23.91 8.49
CA ASP A 300 13.68 -22.54 8.95
C ASP A 300 12.31 -22.04 8.50
N TRP A 301 11.52 -22.90 7.88
CA TRP A 301 10.23 -22.54 7.29
C TRP A 301 9.09 -23.06 8.15
N GLN A 302 8.01 -22.29 8.17
CA GLN A 302 6.78 -22.62 8.88
C GLN A 302 5.59 -22.48 7.94
N VAL A 303 4.72 -23.48 7.94
CA VAL A 303 3.41 -23.46 7.29
C VAL A 303 2.35 -23.45 8.39
N GLU A 304 1.40 -22.53 8.31
CA GLU A 304 0.20 -22.51 9.16
C GLU A 304 -1.03 -22.61 8.26
N VAL A 305 -1.91 -23.54 8.56
CA VAL A 305 -3.21 -23.64 7.89
C VAL A 305 -4.30 -23.36 8.93
N ARG A 306 -5.28 -22.54 8.59
CA ARG A 306 -6.52 -22.40 9.35
C ARG A 306 -7.71 -22.69 8.46
N ALA A 307 -8.66 -23.47 8.95
CA ALA A 307 -9.89 -23.77 8.21
C ALA A 307 -11.13 -23.52 9.07
N SER A 308 -12.20 -23.07 8.41
CA SER A 308 -13.49 -22.83 9.04
C SER A 308 -14.61 -23.57 8.29
N PHE A 309 -15.48 -24.24 9.05
CA PHE A 309 -16.63 -24.97 8.52
C PHE A 309 -17.75 -25.16 9.56
N ALA A 310 -18.97 -25.41 9.11
CA ALA A 310 -20.09 -25.70 10.00
C ALA A 310 -19.93 -27.06 10.70
N LYS A 311 -20.22 -27.14 12.01
CA LYS A 311 -19.98 -28.37 12.81
C LYS A 311 -20.77 -29.57 12.30
N ASP A 312 -22.00 -29.38 11.86
CA ASP A 312 -22.84 -30.44 11.27
C ASP A 312 -22.37 -30.89 9.87
N LYS A 313 -21.35 -30.23 9.31
CA LYS A 313 -20.67 -30.62 8.06
C LYS A 313 -19.29 -31.22 8.25
N GLN A 314 -18.91 -31.57 9.48
CA GLN A 314 -17.57 -32.04 9.81
C GLN A 314 -17.07 -33.16 8.89
N ALA A 315 -17.84 -34.23 8.67
CA ALA A 315 -17.37 -35.38 7.89
C ALA A 315 -17.04 -35.02 6.44
N GLU A 316 -17.90 -34.22 5.80
CA GLU A 316 -17.70 -33.73 4.44
C GLU A 316 -16.50 -32.77 4.39
N ALA A 317 -16.45 -31.78 5.30
CA ALA A 317 -15.36 -30.81 5.36
C ALA A 317 -13.99 -31.48 5.59
N VAL A 318 -13.91 -32.46 6.48
CA VAL A 318 -12.69 -33.25 6.75
C VAL A 318 -12.21 -33.99 5.51
N ALA A 319 -13.11 -34.62 4.75
CA ALA A 319 -12.77 -35.30 3.51
C ALA A 319 -12.22 -34.33 2.44
N GLN A 320 -12.84 -33.15 2.32
CA GLN A 320 -12.42 -32.13 1.38
C GLN A 320 -11.09 -31.48 1.78
N LEU A 321 -10.85 -31.24 3.07
CA LEU A 321 -9.57 -30.74 3.58
C LEU A 321 -8.44 -31.73 3.29
N ARG A 322 -8.69 -33.05 3.40
CA ARG A 322 -7.71 -34.06 3.02
C ARG A 322 -7.32 -33.96 1.55
N ALA A 323 -8.29 -33.82 0.65
CA ALA A 323 -8.03 -33.65 -0.78
C ALA A 323 -7.20 -32.39 -1.09
N LEU A 324 -7.47 -31.28 -0.38
CA LEU A 324 -6.67 -30.06 -0.50
C LEU A 324 -5.24 -30.29 -0.03
N PHE A 325 -5.06 -30.95 1.12
CA PHE A 325 -3.74 -31.21 1.70
C PHE A 325 -2.92 -32.14 0.81
N ASP A 326 -3.51 -33.24 0.30
CA ASP A 326 -2.84 -34.20 -0.57
C ASP A 326 -2.34 -33.57 -1.90
N ALA A 327 -2.95 -32.45 -2.32
CA ALA A 327 -2.51 -31.67 -3.47
C ALA A 327 -1.37 -30.68 -3.16
N MET A 328 -1.05 -30.43 -1.89
CA MET A 328 0.10 -29.63 -1.49
C MET A 328 1.35 -30.49 -1.41
N ALA A 329 2.45 -29.96 -1.94
CA ALA A 329 3.76 -30.58 -1.78
C ALA A 329 4.74 -29.62 -1.10
N TRP A 330 5.57 -30.18 -0.23
CA TRP A 330 6.69 -29.47 0.37
C TRP A 330 7.91 -30.37 0.25
N ASP A 331 8.72 -30.15 -0.78
CA ASP A 331 9.73 -31.12 -1.20
C ASP A 331 11.07 -30.90 -0.50
N ARG A 332 11.42 -29.65 -0.20
CA ARG A 332 12.71 -29.26 0.37
C ARG A 332 12.58 -28.06 1.31
N ASP A 333 13.50 -27.94 2.26
CA ASP A 333 13.73 -26.73 3.04
C ASP A 333 14.91 -25.94 2.45
N VAL A 334 14.64 -24.75 1.91
CA VAL A 334 15.70 -23.88 1.38
C VAL A 334 16.23 -23.00 2.51
N ARG A 335 17.54 -23.01 2.68
CA ARG A 335 18.23 -22.12 3.61
C ARG A 335 18.49 -20.77 2.96
N LEU A 336 18.00 -19.69 3.57
CA LEU A 336 18.10 -18.33 3.02
C LEU A 336 19.19 -17.46 3.67
N PHE A 337 20.01 -18.02 4.56
CA PHE A 337 21.20 -17.31 5.06
C PHE A 337 22.29 -18.30 5.45
N ARG A 338 23.53 -17.91 5.22
CA ARG A 338 24.73 -18.68 5.58
C ARG A 338 25.00 -18.56 7.08
N ASP A 339 25.74 -17.55 7.52
CA ASP A 339 26.26 -17.51 8.89
C ASP A 339 25.44 -16.56 9.79
N LYS A 340 25.05 -15.40 9.25
CA LYS A 340 24.38 -14.33 10.00
C LYS A 340 22.95 -14.12 9.51
N PRO A 341 21.95 -14.01 10.40
CA PRO A 341 20.56 -13.73 10.00
C PRO A 341 20.43 -12.40 9.26
N MET A 342 19.54 -12.31 8.26
CA MET A 342 19.38 -11.08 7.46
C MET A 342 18.88 -9.91 8.32
N ALA A 343 18.09 -10.19 9.36
CA ALA A 343 17.65 -9.17 10.31
C ALA A 343 18.82 -8.53 11.09
N GLU A 344 19.91 -9.25 11.31
CA GLU A 344 21.12 -8.72 11.95
C GLU A 344 22.00 -7.98 10.94
N GLN A 345 22.16 -8.53 9.73
CA GLN A 345 22.88 -7.87 8.63
C GLN A 345 22.24 -6.51 8.29
N SER A 346 20.91 -6.45 8.19
CA SER A 346 20.16 -5.23 7.87
C SER A 346 20.34 -4.15 8.94
N ARG A 347 20.29 -4.51 10.23
CA ARG A 347 20.51 -3.57 11.34
C ARG A 347 21.92 -2.97 11.33
N GLU A 348 22.91 -3.78 10.99
CA GLU A 348 24.30 -3.31 10.88
C GLU A 348 24.46 -2.35 9.69
N ILE A 349 23.88 -2.68 8.53
CA ILE A 349 23.90 -1.81 7.35
C ILE A 349 23.19 -0.48 7.63
N GLU A 350 22.03 -0.53 8.30
CA GLU A 350 21.23 0.64 8.66
C GLU A 350 21.94 1.61 9.60
N SER A 351 22.70 1.09 10.58
CA SER A 351 23.47 1.97 11.47
C SER A 351 24.51 2.81 10.72
N TYR A 352 25.08 2.29 9.63
CA TYR A 352 26.04 3.04 8.82
C TYR A 352 25.36 4.03 7.87
N TRP A 353 24.38 3.63 7.06
CA TRP A 353 23.80 4.56 6.07
C TRP A 353 22.85 5.59 6.69
N SER A 354 22.07 5.19 7.71
CA SER A 354 21.04 6.05 8.30
C SER A 354 21.60 6.91 9.42
N MET A 355 22.32 6.32 10.37
CA MET A 355 22.84 7.05 11.55
C MET A 355 24.19 7.70 11.27
N ALA A 356 25.19 6.92 10.82
CA ALA A 356 26.54 7.45 10.59
C ALA A 356 26.67 8.21 9.26
N ARG A 357 25.70 8.08 8.35
CA ARG A 357 25.75 8.58 6.96
C ARG A 357 26.97 8.08 6.17
N ASP A 358 27.54 6.95 6.58
CA ASP A 358 28.69 6.29 5.96
C ASP A 358 28.22 5.29 4.90
N TRP A 359 27.86 5.84 3.73
CA TRP A 359 27.45 5.06 2.57
C TRP A 359 28.52 4.06 2.09
N PRO A 360 29.83 4.41 2.03
CA PRO A 360 30.87 3.45 1.67
C PRO A 360 30.90 2.20 2.55
N GLN A 361 30.87 2.36 3.87
CA GLN A 361 30.88 1.21 4.79
C GLN A 361 29.58 0.42 4.73
N ALA A 362 28.44 1.11 4.67
CA ALA A 362 27.14 0.46 4.49
C ALA A 362 27.09 -0.38 3.20
N ALA A 363 27.64 0.12 2.09
CA ALA A 363 27.70 -0.61 0.82
C ALA A 363 28.62 -1.82 0.87
N LYS A 364 29.74 -1.77 1.59
CA LYS A 364 30.61 -2.94 1.79
C LYS A 364 29.86 -4.07 2.51
N LEU A 365 29.09 -3.74 3.54
CA LEU A 365 28.26 -4.69 4.27
C LEU A 365 27.09 -5.19 3.41
N ALA A 366 26.42 -4.29 2.68
CA ALA A 366 25.33 -4.66 1.78
C ALA A 366 25.78 -5.62 0.68
N GLN A 367 26.95 -5.39 0.08
CA GLN A 367 27.53 -6.27 -0.93
C GLN A 367 27.80 -7.68 -0.38
N ALA A 368 28.25 -7.79 0.87
CA ALA A 368 28.48 -9.07 1.53
C ALA A 368 27.16 -9.81 1.85
N ALA A 369 26.08 -9.06 2.07
CA ALA A 369 24.74 -9.55 2.39
C ALA A 369 23.91 -9.97 1.16
N LEU A 370 24.18 -9.40 -0.02
CA LEU A 370 23.42 -9.68 -1.25
C LEU A 370 23.21 -11.17 -1.56
N PRO A 371 24.18 -12.08 -1.37
CA PRO A 371 23.96 -13.51 -1.61
C PRO A 371 22.92 -14.16 -0.68
N ASP A 372 22.61 -13.56 0.47
CA ASP A 372 21.59 -14.04 1.42
C ASP A 372 20.24 -13.31 1.22
N ALA A 373 20.16 -12.32 0.33
CA ALA A 373 18.94 -11.59 0.01
C ALA A 373 18.05 -12.43 -0.92
N ALA A 374 16.83 -12.69 -0.48
CA ALA A 374 15.88 -13.53 -1.20
C ALA A 374 14.57 -12.80 -1.48
N PHE A 375 14.15 -11.89 -0.61
CA PHE A 375 12.88 -11.16 -0.70
C PHE A 375 13.04 -9.82 -1.44
N PRO A 376 12.01 -9.34 -2.17
CA PRO A 376 12.14 -8.11 -2.97
C PRO A 376 12.57 -6.90 -2.15
N LEU A 377 12.08 -6.73 -0.91
CA LEU A 377 12.53 -5.61 -0.07
C LEU A 377 14.03 -5.71 0.28
N GLU A 378 14.55 -6.91 0.53
CA GLU A 378 15.98 -7.11 0.82
C GLU A 378 16.83 -6.75 -0.40
N ILE A 379 16.44 -7.28 -1.56
CA ILE A 379 17.11 -7.01 -2.85
C ILE A 379 17.09 -5.50 -3.12
N ALA A 380 15.94 -4.85 -2.96
CA ALA A 380 15.77 -3.44 -3.22
C ALA A 380 16.64 -2.57 -2.30
N ARG A 381 16.59 -2.81 -0.98
CA ARG A 381 17.35 -2.03 0.01
C ARG A 381 18.85 -2.17 -0.18
N LEU A 382 19.35 -3.41 -0.30
CA LEU A 382 20.79 -3.64 -0.42
C LEU A 382 21.37 -3.03 -1.69
N ASN A 383 20.70 -3.22 -2.84
CA ASN A 383 21.15 -2.62 -4.11
C ASN A 383 21.00 -1.09 -4.12
N THR A 384 20.02 -0.53 -3.41
CA THR A 384 19.92 0.94 -3.23
C THR A 384 21.14 1.49 -2.49
N VAL A 385 21.55 0.82 -1.40
CA VAL A 385 22.72 1.23 -0.61
C VAL A 385 24.00 1.12 -1.44
N THR A 386 24.22 0.01 -2.16
CA THR A 386 25.40 -0.16 -3.01
C THR A 386 25.41 0.86 -4.16
N GLY A 387 24.27 1.05 -4.83
CA GLY A 387 24.10 2.03 -5.91
C GLY A 387 24.34 3.47 -5.46
N ARG A 388 23.80 3.88 -4.31
CA ARG A 388 24.03 5.22 -3.74
C ARG A 388 25.50 5.46 -3.41
N ALA A 389 26.20 4.45 -2.87
CA ALA A 389 27.62 4.56 -2.57
C ALA A 389 28.47 4.61 -3.85
N ALA A 390 28.13 3.85 -4.89
CA ALA A 390 28.78 3.91 -6.19
C ALA A 390 28.61 5.28 -6.84
N TYR A 391 27.40 5.84 -6.80
CA TYR A 391 27.11 7.20 -7.25
C TYR A 391 27.95 8.25 -6.50
N GLY A 392 28.13 8.07 -5.19
CA GLY A 392 28.99 8.93 -4.37
C GLY A 392 30.48 8.89 -4.74
N ARG A 393 30.94 7.84 -5.43
CA ARG A 393 32.30 7.70 -5.98
C ARG A 393 32.40 8.11 -7.45
N ASP A 394 31.35 8.71 -8.01
CA ASP A 394 31.21 9.05 -9.43
C ASP A 394 31.23 7.84 -10.39
N ASP A 395 31.02 6.62 -9.89
CA ASP A 395 30.90 5.40 -10.71
C ASP A 395 29.44 5.23 -11.18
N MET A 396 29.07 6.01 -12.20
CA MET A 396 27.71 6.05 -12.75
C MET A 396 27.27 4.72 -13.36
N ALA A 397 28.19 3.90 -13.86
CA ALA A 397 27.88 2.63 -14.49
C ALA A 397 27.53 1.55 -13.45
N ALA A 398 28.32 1.45 -12.37
CA ALA A 398 27.98 0.56 -11.26
C ALA A 398 26.72 1.04 -10.53
N ALA A 399 26.60 2.35 -10.27
CA ALA A 399 25.42 2.92 -9.63
C ALA A 399 24.14 2.60 -10.40
N ARG A 400 24.15 2.79 -11.72
CA ARG A 400 23.01 2.44 -12.57
C ARG A 400 22.65 0.96 -12.47
N ARG A 401 23.63 0.06 -12.62
CA ARG A 401 23.39 -1.38 -12.61
C ARG A 401 22.68 -1.82 -11.33
N ASP A 402 23.16 -1.35 -10.18
CA ASP A 402 22.58 -1.70 -8.88
C ASP A 402 21.20 -1.06 -8.71
N LEU A 403 21.03 0.21 -9.09
CA LEU A 403 19.75 0.91 -8.96
C LEU A 403 18.67 0.36 -9.91
N ASP A 404 19.02 -0.10 -11.11
CA ASP A 404 18.09 -0.76 -12.01
C ASP A 404 17.53 -2.05 -11.38
N VAL A 405 18.39 -2.84 -10.70
CA VAL A 405 17.97 -4.01 -9.91
C VAL A 405 17.12 -3.59 -8.70
N ALA A 406 17.52 -2.52 -8.01
CA ALA A 406 16.80 -2.03 -6.85
C ALA A 406 15.38 -1.59 -7.19
N LEU A 407 15.21 -0.76 -8.22
CA LEU A 407 13.92 -0.22 -8.66
C LEU A 407 12.99 -1.32 -9.17
N ALA A 408 13.52 -2.31 -9.89
CA ALA A 408 12.75 -3.49 -10.28
C ALA A 408 12.23 -4.26 -9.07
N ALA A 409 13.04 -4.41 -8.01
CA ALA A 409 12.62 -5.08 -6.78
C ALA A 409 11.67 -4.22 -5.93
N TRP A 410 11.84 -2.90 -5.88
CA TRP A 410 10.94 -1.97 -5.19
C TRP A 410 9.51 -2.05 -5.73
N ALA A 411 9.32 -2.34 -7.01
CA ALA A 411 7.98 -2.53 -7.60
C ALA A 411 7.21 -3.73 -7.00
N HIS A 412 7.90 -4.66 -6.34
CA HIS A 412 7.33 -5.85 -5.69
C HIS A 412 7.49 -5.87 -4.17
N ALA A 413 8.27 -4.95 -3.61
CA ALA A 413 8.27 -4.69 -2.19
C ALA A 413 6.96 -3.97 -1.87
N GLY A 414 6.08 -4.56 -1.05
CA GLY A 414 4.79 -3.96 -0.72
C GLY A 414 4.94 -2.53 -0.24
N LYS A 415 3.87 -1.74 -0.41
CA LYS A 415 3.85 -0.27 -0.42
C LYS A 415 5.10 0.36 0.22
N ALA A 416 5.92 1.00 -0.60
CA ALA A 416 7.23 1.60 -0.29
C ALA A 416 7.29 2.51 0.97
N TYR A 417 6.14 2.82 1.59
CA TYR A 417 6.00 3.46 2.91
C TYR A 417 6.80 2.78 4.05
N HIS A 418 7.23 1.52 3.90
CA HIS A 418 8.06 0.86 4.92
C HIS A 418 9.51 1.36 4.96
N ASP A 419 10.04 1.93 3.88
CA ASP A 419 11.40 2.50 3.83
C ASP A 419 11.46 3.63 2.79
N GLU A 420 10.69 4.69 3.07
CA GLU A 420 10.51 5.85 2.20
C GLU A 420 11.85 6.49 1.80
N THR A 421 12.82 6.49 2.72
CA THR A 421 14.11 7.13 2.49
C THR A 421 14.94 6.41 1.44
N LEU A 422 15.02 5.07 1.50
CA LEU A 422 15.78 4.33 0.50
C LEU A 422 15.07 4.32 -0.85
N TYR A 423 13.75 4.15 -0.88
CA TYR A 423 13.03 4.20 -2.16
C TYR A 423 13.15 5.57 -2.84
N GLN A 424 12.98 6.67 -2.09
CA GLN A 424 13.27 8.02 -2.58
C GLN A 424 14.71 8.12 -3.09
N THR A 425 15.69 7.64 -2.33
CA THR A 425 17.10 7.68 -2.73
C THR A 425 17.33 6.94 -4.05
N ALA A 426 16.68 5.79 -4.25
CA ALA A 426 16.79 5.03 -5.49
C ALA A 426 16.25 5.81 -6.69
N LEU A 427 15.06 6.39 -6.57
CA LEU A 427 14.43 7.21 -7.62
C LEU A 427 15.25 8.45 -7.94
N ASP A 428 15.64 9.22 -6.91
CA ASP A 428 16.39 10.46 -7.05
C ASP A 428 17.74 10.22 -7.75
N VAL A 429 18.51 9.24 -7.29
CA VAL A 429 19.84 8.96 -7.85
C VAL A 429 19.71 8.37 -9.26
N ALA A 430 18.77 7.46 -9.50
CA ALA A 430 18.57 6.89 -10.83
C ALA A 430 18.13 7.94 -11.86
N ALA A 431 17.24 8.87 -11.46
CA ALA A 431 16.81 9.98 -12.31
C ALA A 431 17.97 10.92 -12.63
N ASP A 432 18.84 11.20 -11.65
CA ASP A 432 20.05 12.01 -11.87
C ASP A 432 21.02 11.35 -12.84
N ILE A 433 21.29 10.06 -12.67
CA ILE A 433 22.16 9.29 -13.57
C ILE A 433 21.58 9.30 -14.99
N ALA A 434 20.27 9.05 -15.13
CA ALA A 434 19.60 9.08 -16.43
C ALA A 434 19.73 10.45 -17.11
N TYR A 435 19.50 11.53 -16.37
CA TYR A 435 19.65 12.89 -16.86
C TYR A 435 21.08 13.18 -17.34
N ARG A 436 22.11 12.88 -16.53
CA ARG A 436 23.52 13.11 -16.90
C ARG A 436 23.98 12.29 -18.10
N GLN A 437 23.35 11.14 -18.34
CA GLN A 437 23.63 10.28 -19.49
C GLN A 437 22.83 10.66 -20.74
N GLY A 438 22.03 11.74 -20.71
CA GLY A 438 21.17 12.14 -21.82
C GLY A 438 19.94 11.25 -22.04
N ARG A 439 19.61 10.37 -21.08
CA ARG A 439 18.41 9.51 -21.11
C ARG A 439 17.21 10.27 -20.53
N THR A 440 16.82 11.35 -21.20
CA THR A 440 15.82 12.30 -20.69
C THR A 440 14.46 11.65 -20.43
N GLN A 441 14.00 10.73 -21.28
CA GLN A 441 12.73 10.03 -21.08
C GLN A 441 12.74 9.18 -19.81
N ASP A 442 13.82 8.43 -19.57
CA ASP A 442 13.98 7.63 -18.35
C ASP A 442 14.01 8.52 -17.10
N ALA A 443 14.70 9.66 -17.16
CA ALA A 443 14.75 10.62 -16.05
C ALA A 443 13.35 11.20 -15.73
N VAL A 444 12.55 11.50 -16.75
CA VAL A 444 11.18 11.99 -16.61
C VAL A 444 10.28 10.89 -16.02
N ALA A 445 10.39 9.65 -16.50
CA ALA A 445 9.61 8.52 -16.00
C ALA A 445 9.88 8.25 -14.51
N LEU A 446 11.16 8.29 -14.09
CA LEU A 446 11.54 8.14 -12.68
C LEU A 446 11.05 9.31 -11.82
N SER A 447 11.12 10.54 -12.34
CA SER A 447 10.59 11.73 -11.64
C SER A 447 9.07 11.67 -11.49
N ARG A 448 8.37 11.15 -12.50
CA ARG A 448 6.93 10.88 -12.42
C ARG A 448 6.61 9.86 -11.34
N GLN A 449 7.30 8.73 -11.35
CA GLN A 449 7.11 7.68 -10.35
C GLN A 449 7.32 8.22 -8.92
N PHE A 450 8.27 9.14 -8.72
CA PHE A 450 8.43 9.85 -7.46
C PHE A 450 7.22 10.72 -7.11
N VAL A 451 6.76 11.56 -8.04
CA VAL A 451 5.60 12.45 -7.84
C VAL A 451 4.33 11.66 -7.50
N ASP A 452 4.04 10.60 -8.25
CA ASP A 452 2.88 9.74 -8.05
C ASP A 452 2.93 9.03 -6.69
N TRP A 453 4.14 8.79 -6.17
CA TRP A 453 4.35 8.17 -4.87
C TRP A 453 4.20 9.14 -3.68
N VAL A 454 4.75 10.36 -3.76
CA VAL A 454 4.84 11.27 -2.59
C VAL A 454 3.60 12.12 -2.30
N GLY A 455 2.69 12.34 -3.25
CA GLY A 455 1.66 13.34 -3.00
C GLY A 455 0.41 13.30 -3.86
N SER A 456 -0.69 13.72 -3.22
CA SER A 456 -1.90 14.15 -3.92
C SER A 456 -1.68 15.55 -4.44
N LEU A 457 -1.48 15.66 -5.75
CA LEU A 457 -1.32 16.94 -6.45
C LEU A 457 -2.59 17.80 -6.42
N GLY A 458 -3.74 17.25 -6.02
CA GLY A 458 -5.05 17.88 -6.21
C GLY A 458 -5.52 17.82 -7.67
N PRO A 459 -6.82 18.07 -7.92
CA PRO A 459 -7.43 17.82 -9.24
C PRO A 459 -6.98 18.79 -10.34
N ALA A 460 -6.52 19.99 -9.97
CA ALA A 460 -6.08 21.02 -10.92
C ALA A 460 -4.72 20.68 -11.57
N TRP A 461 -3.93 19.84 -10.92
CA TRP A 461 -2.59 19.49 -11.36
C TRP A 461 -2.59 18.17 -12.13
N SER A 462 -1.99 18.19 -13.30
CA SER A 462 -1.81 17.02 -14.13
C SER A 462 -0.41 16.96 -14.69
N MET A 463 0.04 15.75 -15.00
CA MET A 463 1.30 15.53 -15.69
C MET A 463 1.00 14.90 -17.04
N PRO A 464 1.24 15.59 -18.16
CA PRO A 464 1.06 15.02 -19.50
C PRO A 464 1.94 13.78 -19.66
N ALA A 465 1.47 12.76 -20.41
CA ALA A 465 2.12 11.45 -20.52
C ALA A 465 3.63 11.52 -20.85
N ASP A 466 4.06 12.46 -21.69
CA ASP A 466 5.47 12.69 -22.05
C ASP A 466 6.03 14.03 -21.52
N GLY A 467 5.32 14.66 -20.58
CA GLY A 467 5.66 15.97 -20.05
C GLY A 467 6.76 15.91 -18.99
N ALA A 468 7.79 16.73 -19.16
CA ALA A 468 8.83 16.97 -18.15
C ALA A 468 8.42 18.03 -17.10
N ALA A 469 7.12 18.29 -16.96
CA ALA A 469 6.58 19.31 -16.05
C ALA A 469 5.16 18.95 -15.57
N LEU A 470 4.83 19.37 -14.35
CA LEU A 470 3.47 19.43 -13.85
C LEU A 470 2.75 20.65 -14.40
N ARG A 471 1.49 20.51 -14.78
CA ARG A 471 0.67 21.58 -15.32
C ARG A 471 -0.58 21.79 -14.48
N ASN A 472 -0.84 23.02 -14.10
CA ASN A 472 -2.07 23.43 -13.47
C ASN A 472 -3.08 23.85 -14.55
N ALA A 473 -4.23 23.18 -14.62
CA ALA A 473 -5.26 23.43 -15.61
C ALA A 473 -6.03 24.75 -15.36
N GLU A 474 -6.06 25.23 -14.12
CA GLU A 474 -6.79 26.44 -13.72
C GLU A 474 -5.93 27.70 -13.94
N SER A 475 -4.66 27.67 -13.50
CA SER A 475 -3.75 28.83 -13.58
C SER A 475 -2.87 28.84 -14.85
N GLY A 476 -2.77 27.71 -15.56
CA GLY A 476 -1.86 27.54 -16.69
C GLY A 476 -0.39 27.38 -16.27
N MET A 477 -0.10 27.34 -14.97
CA MET A 477 1.26 27.22 -14.44
C MET A 477 1.90 25.87 -14.82
N SER A 478 3.20 25.89 -15.12
CA SER A 478 3.97 24.72 -15.53
C SER A 478 5.24 24.61 -14.69
N LEU A 479 5.28 23.64 -13.77
CA LEU A 479 6.43 23.41 -12.90
C LEU A 479 7.30 22.28 -13.47
N PRO A 480 8.55 22.55 -13.88
CA PRO A 480 9.43 21.50 -14.39
C PRO A 480 9.72 20.46 -13.30
N LEU A 481 9.68 19.18 -13.65
CA LEU A 481 10.02 18.10 -12.71
C LEU A 481 11.48 18.19 -12.26
N ARG A 482 12.33 18.79 -13.11
CA ARG A 482 13.74 19.02 -12.85
C ARG A 482 14.20 20.33 -13.48
N LEU A 483 14.99 21.09 -12.73
CA LEU A 483 15.68 22.29 -13.21
C LEU A 483 17.13 22.27 -12.73
N GLY A 484 18.07 22.01 -13.65
CA GLY A 484 19.47 21.81 -13.30
C GLY A 484 19.66 20.59 -12.38
N ASP A 485 20.17 20.83 -11.17
CA ASP A 485 20.35 19.80 -10.13
C ASP A 485 19.15 19.66 -9.18
N PHE A 486 18.12 20.50 -9.34
CA PHE A 486 16.94 20.53 -8.49
C PHE A 486 15.81 19.66 -9.05
N ARG A 487 15.26 18.78 -8.22
CA ARG A 487 14.08 17.95 -8.53
C ARG A 487 12.87 18.37 -7.71
N LEU A 488 11.72 18.49 -8.38
CA LEU A 488 10.43 18.86 -7.79
C LEU A 488 9.90 17.79 -6.83
N GLU A 489 9.30 18.23 -5.72
CA GLU A 489 8.64 17.44 -4.69
C GLU A 489 7.34 18.12 -4.26
N PRO A 490 6.18 17.57 -4.63
CA PRO A 490 4.89 18.07 -4.16
C PRO A 490 4.72 17.90 -2.66
N ILE A 491 4.12 18.90 -2.01
CA ILE A 491 3.72 18.83 -0.60
C ILE A 491 2.19 18.83 -0.52
N ASP A 492 1.56 19.77 -1.21
CA ASP A 492 0.11 19.90 -1.38
C ASP A 492 -0.20 20.69 -2.66
N PRO A 493 -1.47 20.95 -3.02
CA PRO A 493 -1.81 21.59 -4.28
C PRO A 493 -1.18 22.98 -4.50
N ASN A 494 -0.75 23.68 -3.45
CA ASN A 494 -0.21 25.05 -3.55
C ASN A 494 1.23 25.17 -3.03
N ARG A 495 1.85 24.07 -2.57
CA ARG A 495 3.20 24.07 -1.97
C ARG A 495 4.04 22.92 -2.52
N PHE A 496 5.27 23.28 -2.88
CA PHE A 496 6.26 22.38 -3.46
C PHE A 496 7.63 22.61 -2.85
N TYR A 497 8.51 21.63 -2.98
CA TYR A 497 9.95 21.75 -2.79
C TYR A 497 10.69 21.48 -4.10
N TYR A 498 11.83 22.12 -4.25
CA TYR A 498 12.86 21.75 -5.21
C TYR A 498 14.10 21.36 -4.42
N ARG A 499 14.49 20.08 -4.51
CA ARG A 499 15.62 19.53 -3.77
C ARG A 499 16.81 19.35 -4.70
N ASN A 500 17.95 19.91 -4.34
CA ASN A 500 19.21 19.68 -5.03
C ASN A 500 19.70 18.26 -4.73
N LEU A 501 19.79 17.41 -5.74
CA LEU A 501 20.14 16.00 -5.55
C LEU A 501 21.63 15.77 -5.22
N LYS A 502 22.48 16.78 -5.41
CA LYS A 502 23.91 16.73 -5.04
C LYS A 502 24.17 17.25 -3.63
N THR A 503 23.61 18.40 -3.31
CA THR A 503 23.92 19.13 -2.06
C THR A 503 22.91 18.88 -0.95
N GLY A 504 21.71 18.39 -1.28
CA GLY A 504 20.59 18.29 -0.35
C GLY A 504 19.90 19.61 -0.05
N GLU A 505 20.33 20.73 -0.67
CA GLU A 505 19.69 22.03 -0.56
C GLU A 505 18.22 21.96 -0.97
N GLN A 506 17.35 22.64 -0.22
CA GLN A 506 15.91 22.60 -0.44
C GLN A 506 15.35 24.02 -0.63
N LEU A 507 14.74 24.26 -1.78
CA LEU A 507 14.01 25.48 -2.09
C LEU A 507 12.52 25.22 -1.91
N GLY A 508 11.81 26.07 -1.18
CA GLY A 508 10.36 25.98 -1.10
C GLY A 508 9.68 26.85 -2.15
N LEU A 509 8.60 26.37 -2.74
CA LEU A 509 7.79 27.11 -3.69
C LEU A 509 6.35 27.11 -3.21
N ALA A 510 5.77 28.30 -3.04
CA ALA A 510 4.34 28.48 -2.82
C ALA A 510 3.73 29.16 -4.04
N VAL A 511 2.64 28.62 -4.56
CA VAL A 511 1.95 29.11 -5.76
C VAL A 511 0.53 29.52 -5.42
N ASP A 512 -0.11 30.27 -6.31
CA ASP A 512 -1.52 30.67 -6.20
C ASP A 512 -1.88 31.36 -4.87
N GLN A 513 -0.92 32.12 -4.33
CA GLN A 513 -1.14 32.95 -3.16
C GLN A 513 -1.91 34.22 -3.55
N ASN A 514 -2.66 34.80 -2.62
CA ASN A 514 -3.41 36.03 -2.89
C ASN A 514 -2.47 37.23 -3.07
N ALA A 515 -2.36 37.75 -4.30
CA ALA A 515 -1.52 38.93 -4.60
C ALA A 515 -2.10 40.25 -4.07
N ALA A 516 -3.39 40.30 -3.72
CA ALA A 516 -4.01 41.49 -3.13
C ALA A 516 -3.50 41.79 -1.71
N LEU A 517 -2.77 40.85 -1.08
CA LEU A 517 -2.12 41.08 0.21
C LEU A 517 -1.00 42.12 0.06
N PRO A 518 -1.06 43.24 0.81
CA PRO A 518 -0.01 44.26 0.79
C PRO A 518 1.35 43.70 1.21
N ASP A 519 2.41 44.26 0.64
CA ASP A 519 3.80 43.86 0.93
C ASP A 519 4.14 43.93 2.42
N GLU A 520 3.59 44.91 3.15
CA GLU A 520 3.80 45.03 4.61
C GLU A 520 3.26 43.82 5.36
N THR A 521 2.06 43.36 5.00
CA THR A 521 1.43 42.18 5.57
C THR A 521 2.19 40.91 5.17
N LEU A 522 2.61 40.81 3.91
CA LEU A 522 3.41 39.69 3.43
C LEU A 522 4.76 39.62 4.17
N ALA A 523 5.47 40.74 4.28
CA ALA A 523 6.74 40.81 5.00
C ALA A 523 6.58 40.45 6.48
N ALA A 524 5.51 40.91 7.14
CA ALA A 524 5.19 40.51 8.52
C ALA A 524 4.99 38.99 8.65
N SER A 525 4.28 38.37 7.69
CA SER A 525 4.08 36.91 7.68
C SER A 525 5.38 36.14 7.47
N MET A 526 6.29 36.64 6.62
CA MET A 526 7.61 36.03 6.40
C MET A 526 8.51 36.18 7.62
N ARG A 527 8.48 37.34 8.29
CA ARG A 527 9.19 37.55 9.55
C ARG A 527 8.72 36.58 10.64
N ALA A 528 7.41 36.46 10.83
CA ALA A 528 6.84 35.50 11.77
C ALA A 528 7.23 34.05 11.41
N PHE A 529 7.25 33.68 10.13
CA PHE A 529 7.74 32.37 9.71
C PHE A 529 9.21 32.14 10.10
N ILE A 530 10.10 33.10 9.78
CA ILE A 530 11.53 33.00 10.11
C ILE A 530 11.75 32.92 11.63
N GLU A 531 11.06 33.76 12.40
CA GLU A 531 11.28 33.88 13.83
C GLU A 531 10.59 32.78 14.64
N ASP A 532 9.35 32.43 14.29
CA ASP A 532 8.52 31.53 15.10
C ASP A 532 8.60 30.09 14.64
N LYS A 533 8.73 29.84 13.32
CA LYS A 533 8.83 28.48 12.77
C LYS A 533 10.26 28.00 12.64
N LEU A 534 11.18 28.85 12.17
CA LEU A 534 12.58 28.46 12.01
C LEU A 534 13.43 28.77 13.25
N GLY A 535 12.93 29.56 14.21
CA GLY A 535 13.70 29.91 15.40
C GLY A 535 14.91 30.79 15.12
N LEU A 536 14.87 31.58 14.04
CA LEU A 536 15.96 32.45 13.62
C LEU A 536 15.72 33.89 14.07
N ARG A 537 16.77 34.64 14.38
CA ARG A 537 16.70 36.08 14.63
C ARG A 537 16.99 36.82 13.34
N ILE A 538 16.13 37.76 12.99
CA ILE A 538 16.33 38.63 11.82
C ILE A 538 17.22 39.80 12.23
N LEU A 539 18.27 40.03 11.45
CA LEU A 539 19.23 41.11 11.64
C LEU A 539 18.94 42.29 10.73
N ASP A 540 18.58 42.01 9.48
CA ASP A 540 18.36 43.02 8.44
C ASP A 540 17.46 42.48 7.32
N LEU A 541 16.87 43.38 6.52
CA LEU A 541 16.11 43.08 5.32
C LEU A 541 16.60 43.97 4.16
N GLU A 542 17.13 43.33 3.13
CA GLU A 542 17.45 43.96 1.85
C GLU A 542 16.38 43.64 0.80
N THR A 543 15.98 44.63 0.01
CA THR A 543 14.95 44.48 -1.02
C THR A 543 15.49 44.94 -2.37
N GLU A 544 15.34 44.09 -3.39
CA GLU A 544 15.86 44.29 -4.74
C GLU A 544 14.74 44.05 -5.77
N ALA A 545 14.80 44.71 -6.92
CA ALA A 545 13.95 44.38 -8.06
C ALA A 545 14.36 43.03 -8.65
N PHE A 546 13.38 42.22 -9.07
CA PHE A 546 13.63 40.95 -9.74
C PHE A 546 12.89 40.91 -11.08
N SER A 547 13.57 40.47 -12.14
CA SER A 547 13.00 40.36 -13.49
C SER A 547 12.67 38.89 -13.78
N PRO A 548 11.42 38.43 -13.52
CA PRO A 548 11.02 37.05 -13.75
C PRO A 548 10.91 36.73 -15.25
N VAL A 549 11.28 35.50 -15.62
CA VAL A 549 11.02 34.97 -16.96
C VAL A 549 9.53 34.63 -17.07
N ALA A 550 8.82 35.24 -18.01
CA ALA A 550 7.40 34.97 -18.20
C ALA A 550 7.15 33.57 -18.78
N GLN A 551 6.25 32.81 -18.15
CA GLN A 551 5.78 31.54 -18.69
C GLN A 551 4.71 31.74 -19.78
N ALA A 552 4.90 31.08 -20.93
CA ALA A 552 3.91 31.07 -22.00
C ALA A 552 2.60 30.41 -21.55
N GLY A 553 1.46 30.97 -21.98
CA GLY A 553 0.13 30.46 -21.68
C GLY A 553 -0.47 30.93 -20.35
N MET A 554 0.25 31.72 -19.56
CA MET A 554 -0.28 32.37 -18.35
C MET A 554 -0.76 33.80 -18.65
N ASN A 555 -1.79 34.25 -17.92
CA ASN A 555 -2.41 35.56 -18.14
C ASN A 555 -1.70 36.69 -17.38
N GLY A 556 -1.23 37.73 -18.07
CA GLY A 556 -0.66 38.94 -17.48
C GLY A 556 0.87 38.93 -17.35
N GLU A 557 1.48 40.12 -17.25
CA GLU A 557 2.93 40.26 -17.11
C GLU A 557 3.38 40.02 -15.66
N PRO A 558 4.41 39.20 -15.42
CA PRO A 558 4.91 38.92 -14.09
C PRO A 558 5.74 40.09 -13.54
N GLN A 559 5.50 40.47 -12.28
CA GLN A 559 6.25 41.51 -11.57
C GLN A 559 6.97 40.90 -10.39
N GLY A 560 8.31 40.99 -10.38
CA GLY A 560 9.15 40.33 -9.39
C GLY A 560 9.84 41.29 -8.42
N ARG A 561 10.00 40.82 -7.18
CA ARG A 561 10.85 41.42 -6.15
C ARG A 561 11.61 40.34 -5.41
N LYS A 562 12.82 40.66 -4.96
CA LYS A 562 13.67 39.78 -4.16
C LYS A 562 13.87 40.40 -2.78
N TRP A 563 13.61 39.62 -1.74
CA TRP A 563 13.80 40.01 -0.34
C TRP A 563 14.85 39.10 0.29
N THR A 564 15.88 39.69 0.87
CA THR A 564 16.98 38.98 1.53
C THR A 564 16.98 39.36 3.01
N PHE A 565 16.57 38.43 3.86
CA PHE A 565 16.67 38.59 5.31
C PHE A 565 18.03 38.06 5.77
N ARG A 566 18.85 38.90 6.41
CA ARG A 566 20.03 38.41 7.14
C ARG A 566 19.55 37.84 8.46
N VAL A 567 19.99 36.62 8.76
CA VAL A 567 19.50 35.86 9.91
C VAL A 567 20.64 35.18 10.64
N GLU A 568 20.37 34.82 11.89
CA GLU A 568 21.24 33.97 12.70
C GLU A 568 20.39 33.11 13.64
N ALA A 569 20.98 32.08 14.23
CA ALA A 569 20.29 31.28 15.24
C ALA A 569 19.97 32.12 16.49
N LYS A 570 18.77 31.95 17.05
CA LYS A 570 18.47 32.49 18.38
C LYS A 570 19.37 31.81 19.43
N PRO A 571 19.78 32.52 20.51
CA PRO A 571 20.47 31.90 21.64
C PRO A 571 19.65 30.74 22.21
N ASP A 572 20.33 29.62 22.46
CA ASP A 572 19.81 28.27 22.73
C ASP A 572 18.48 28.21 23.51
N ASP A 573 17.39 27.89 22.80
CA ASP A 573 16.06 27.61 23.34
C ASP A 573 15.69 26.11 23.25
N GLY A 574 16.66 25.24 22.95
CA GLY A 574 16.49 23.79 22.88
C GLY A 574 15.70 23.30 21.66
N ARG A 575 15.40 24.16 20.68
CA ARG A 575 14.69 23.78 19.45
C ARG A 575 15.69 23.36 18.36
N THR A 576 15.46 22.20 17.76
CA THR A 576 16.20 21.77 16.57
C THR A 576 15.76 22.61 15.38
N ILE A 577 16.66 23.40 14.81
CA ILE A 577 16.40 24.17 13.58
C ILE A 577 16.36 23.19 12.41
N ASP A 578 15.17 22.85 11.93
CA ASP A 578 14.99 22.02 10.73
C ASP A 578 14.84 22.91 9.50
N VAL A 579 15.93 23.07 8.75
CA VAL A 579 16.00 23.88 7.52
C VAL A 579 16.10 23.01 6.27
N GLY A 580 15.88 21.69 6.39
CA GLY A 580 15.99 20.74 5.29
C GLY A 580 17.44 20.47 4.88
N GLY A 581 17.98 19.32 5.30
CA GLY A 581 19.31 18.85 4.92
C GLY A 581 20.05 18.16 6.07
N PRO A 582 20.96 17.21 5.79
CA PRO A 582 21.70 16.53 6.85
C PRO A 582 22.67 17.51 7.53
N ALA A 583 22.39 17.86 8.79
CA ALA A 583 23.27 18.64 9.67
C ALA A 583 23.74 19.99 9.09
N ALA A 584 22.83 20.78 8.50
CA ALA A 584 23.16 22.13 8.06
C ALA A 584 23.26 23.08 9.28
N ALA A 585 24.38 23.79 9.38
CA ALA A 585 24.48 24.97 10.24
C ALA A 585 23.32 25.92 9.94
N PRO A 586 22.82 26.70 10.92
CA PRO A 586 21.75 27.67 10.69
C PRO A 586 22.10 28.57 9.50
N PRO A 587 21.13 28.88 8.60
CA PRO A 587 21.37 29.75 7.47
C PRO A 587 21.80 31.13 7.97
N ALA A 588 22.61 31.83 7.17
CA ALA A 588 22.95 33.23 7.40
C ALA A 588 22.01 34.18 6.67
N GLN A 589 21.28 33.67 5.66
CA GLN A 589 20.33 34.44 4.87
C GLN A 589 19.09 33.59 4.55
N MET A 590 17.92 34.25 4.55
CA MET A 590 16.68 33.72 4.00
C MET A 590 16.27 34.61 2.82
N VAL A 591 16.28 34.05 1.61
CA VAL A 591 15.95 34.77 0.38
C VAL A 591 14.56 34.36 -0.10
N PHE A 592 13.77 35.35 -0.49
CA PHE A 592 12.44 35.18 -1.09
C PHE A 592 12.38 35.89 -2.43
N TRP A 593 12.05 35.16 -3.49
CA TRP A 593 11.63 35.74 -4.77
C TRP A 593 10.11 35.72 -4.79
N VAL A 594 9.50 36.90 -4.80
CA VAL A 594 8.06 37.10 -4.82
C VAL A 594 7.67 37.61 -6.19
N VAL A 595 6.82 36.87 -6.90
CA VAL A 595 6.36 37.21 -8.24
C VAL A 595 4.85 37.27 -8.27
N ASP A 596 4.33 38.43 -8.62
CA ASP A 596 2.90 38.68 -8.75
C ASP A 596 2.50 38.69 -10.23
N ARG A 597 1.36 38.06 -10.52
CA ARG A 597 0.73 38.07 -11.85
C ARG A 597 -0.78 38.15 -11.67
N GLY A 598 -1.35 39.31 -12.01
CA GLY A 598 -2.76 39.60 -11.77
C GLY A 598 -3.09 39.49 -10.27
N ASN A 599 -4.00 38.59 -9.91
CA ASN A 599 -4.41 38.35 -8.52
C ASN A 599 -3.66 37.18 -7.85
N SER A 600 -2.74 36.52 -8.56
CA SER A 600 -1.98 35.38 -8.07
C SER A 600 -0.53 35.77 -7.76
N ARG A 601 0.03 35.18 -6.71
CA ARG A 601 1.40 35.39 -6.22
C ARG A 601 2.11 34.05 -6.07
N THR A 602 3.33 34.00 -6.58
CA THR A 602 4.25 32.86 -6.44
C THR A 602 5.46 33.29 -5.60
N ILE A 603 5.87 32.46 -4.65
CA ILE A 603 6.95 32.75 -3.71
C ILE A 603 7.93 31.57 -3.70
N LEU A 604 9.15 31.80 -4.17
CA LEU A 604 10.28 30.88 -3.99
C LEU A 604 11.07 31.32 -2.74
N ARG A 605 11.32 30.39 -1.83
CA ARG A 605 12.14 30.59 -0.62
C ARG A 605 13.41 29.74 -0.67
N ALA A 606 14.54 30.33 -0.27
CA ALA A 606 15.83 29.65 -0.19
C ALA A 606 16.57 30.00 1.11
N PRO A 607 16.94 29.01 1.94
CA PRO A 607 17.90 29.20 3.03
C PRO A 607 19.34 29.15 2.49
N LEU A 608 20.17 30.16 2.80
CA LEU A 608 21.55 30.26 2.28
C LEU A 608 22.61 30.43 3.39
N PRO A 609 23.81 29.84 3.23
CA PRO A 609 24.94 30.03 4.16
C PRO A 609 25.66 31.38 3.96
N ALA A 610 26.46 31.81 4.95
CA ALA A 610 27.16 33.10 4.96
C ALA A 610 28.10 33.32 3.76
N ASN A 611 28.70 32.25 3.24
CA ASN A 611 29.66 32.30 2.13
C ASN A 611 29.01 32.12 0.74
N GLY A 612 27.68 32.30 0.65
CA GLY A 612 27.03 32.63 -0.62
C GLY A 612 27.11 31.56 -1.70
N ALA A 613 26.69 30.32 -1.42
CA ALA A 613 26.22 29.42 -2.49
C ALA A 613 24.88 29.91 -3.06
N ALA A 614 24.82 31.20 -3.42
CA ALA A 614 23.71 31.83 -4.11
C ALA A 614 23.61 31.36 -5.58
N SER A 615 24.61 30.66 -6.12
CA SER A 615 24.62 30.27 -7.53
C SER A 615 23.49 29.28 -7.87
N GLY A 616 23.23 28.28 -7.05
CA GLY A 616 22.18 27.27 -7.30
C GLY A 616 20.78 27.87 -7.23
N ALA A 617 20.41 28.48 -6.09
CA ALA A 617 19.08 29.04 -5.88
C ALA A 617 18.79 30.26 -6.77
N ALA A 618 19.76 31.18 -6.98
CA ALA A 618 19.53 32.33 -7.85
C ALA A 618 19.45 31.91 -9.33
N GLN A 619 20.28 30.97 -9.78
CA GLN A 619 20.17 30.41 -11.13
C GLN A 619 18.83 29.70 -11.30
N PHE A 620 18.38 28.95 -10.29
CA PHE A 620 17.05 28.34 -10.28
C PHE A 620 15.97 29.41 -10.46
N ALA A 621 15.97 30.45 -9.63
CA ALA A 621 14.98 31.54 -9.69
C ALA A 621 14.96 32.25 -11.05
N GLN A 622 16.14 32.49 -11.64
CA GLN A 622 16.27 33.13 -12.96
C GLN A 622 15.86 32.22 -14.13
N THR A 623 15.99 30.91 -13.98
CA THR A 623 15.67 29.94 -15.04
C THR A 623 14.22 29.46 -14.97
N LEU A 624 13.61 29.49 -13.77
CA LEU A 624 12.21 29.15 -13.59
C LEU A 624 11.36 30.12 -14.41
N ALA A 625 10.45 29.57 -15.21
CA ALA A 625 9.41 30.35 -15.84
C ALA A 625 8.29 30.59 -14.80
N TRP A 626 8.00 31.86 -14.53
CA TRP A 626 7.05 32.32 -13.52
C TRP A 626 5.70 32.65 -14.11
#